data_AF-A0A949M752-F1
#
_entry.id   AF-A0A949M752-F1
#
_cell.length_a   1.000
_cell.length_b   1.000
_cell.length_c   1.000
_cell.angle_alpha   90.00
_cell.angle_beta   90.00
_cell.angle_gamma   90.00
#
_symmetry.space_group_name_H-M   'P 1'
#
loop_
_entity.id
_entity.type
_entity.pdbx_description
1 polymer ?
#
loop_
_entity_poly.entity_id
_entity_poly.type
_entity_poly.pdbx_seq_one_letter_code
_entity_poly.pdbx_strand_id
1 'polypeptide(L)'
;MKVSIPAFRPASESLRKLGMLVSALAILQSPALADDWRQFRGGKALSVSSETKLPSDWQEPPQAAWRTEIQGSGWSQPIIVGDKVFVSTAVASKGAKPKGMSGGVMDPSTMGKAPKPKDPIAWKVVCLSLSDGKLLWEQTAIEAIPSFGKHASNTFATETPAASSDTVYVYFGAAGYMAAYDFNGSQKWSKSLEPQKISNDFGTGSSLLLVENENSDSSRLILQQYNEQSATLLCLNPKDGQEIWRAERPKGSAWSTPIHWTNDGTDEIITGGQGSVIAYELTTGKERWKVGGLDTSFSCSLVADQSAVYFGTSSPGSRAPIYAVSKGHLGDLSLDKDSTNSPAILWSGFKSGAGMPSPVVVGDYLYFFGNTATCYEKKTGKEVYRKRMPGGTLVAGCPVVVGDKIYMFNEAGNMIIVKTGPEFEATELATGAKDEVYWSTPAISSDSILVRSSDAIYCFR
;
A
#
# COMPACT_ATOMS: atom_id res chain seq x y z
N MET A 1 -45.23 69.08 -52.90
CA MET A 1 -44.68 67.70 -52.75
C MET A 1 -45.61 66.96 -51.80
N LYS A 2 -46.55 66.15 -52.31
CA LYS A 2 -46.42 64.69 -52.62
C LYS A 2 -46.02 63.89 -51.36
N VAL A 3 -46.65 62.80 -50.92
CA VAL A 3 -47.68 61.86 -51.47
C VAL A 3 -48.02 60.95 -50.25
N SER A 4 -49.27 60.91 -49.79
CA SER A 4 -50.25 59.80 -49.84
C SER A 4 -49.85 58.42 -49.24
N ILE A 5 -50.76 57.97 -48.38
CA ILE A 5 -50.87 56.70 -47.62
C ILE A 5 -51.16 55.51 -48.53
N PRO A 6 -50.81 54.27 -48.12
CA PRO A 6 -51.80 53.19 -48.17
C PRO A 6 -51.89 52.34 -46.90
N ALA A 7 -53.06 51.72 -46.77
CA ALA A 7 -53.58 50.89 -45.68
C ALA A 7 -53.16 49.41 -45.76
N PHE A 8 -53.36 48.63 -44.68
CA PHE A 8 -54.30 47.48 -44.65
C PHE A 8 -54.30 46.76 -43.26
N ARG A 9 -55.48 46.35 -42.81
CA ARG A 9 -55.76 45.37 -41.72
C ARG A 9 -55.83 43.93 -42.32
N PRO A 10 -56.29 42.87 -41.61
CA PRO A 10 -55.66 42.07 -40.54
C PRO A 10 -55.80 40.53 -40.82
N ALA A 11 -55.73 39.71 -39.76
CA ALA A 11 -56.11 38.27 -39.63
C ALA A 11 -54.97 37.26 -39.85
N SER A 12 -54.85 36.12 -39.16
CA SER A 12 -55.71 35.41 -38.21
C SER A 12 -54.88 34.42 -37.36
N GLU A 13 -55.40 34.13 -36.17
CA GLU A 13 -55.36 32.86 -35.43
C GLU A 13 -54.32 31.77 -35.81
N SER A 14 -53.57 31.31 -34.79
CA SER A 14 -53.61 29.90 -34.42
C SER A 14 -53.03 29.68 -33.01
N LEU A 15 -53.87 29.15 -32.11
CA LEU A 15 -53.45 28.53 -30.88
C LEU A 15 -52.52 27.34 -31.20
N ARG A 16 -51.34 27.30 -30.58
CA ARG A 16 -50.67 26.03 -30.30
C ARG A 16 -50.29 25.97 -28.81
N LYS A 17 -50.89 24.96 -28.18
CA LYS A 17 -50.69 24.51 -26.80
C LYS A 17 -49.19 24.40 -26.51
N LEU A 18 -48.71 25.15 -25.52
CA LEU A 18 -47.38 24.93 -24.94
C LEU A 18 -47.51 23.76 -23.96
N GLY A 19 -47.24 22.55 -24.43
CA GLY A 19 -47.06 21.38 -23.58
C GLY A 19 -45.81 21.57 -22.74
N MET A 20 -45.99 21.69 -21.43
CA MET A 20 -44.91 21.73 -20.46
C MET A 20 -44.31 20.31 -20.37
N LEU A 21 -43.29 20.02 -21.17
CA LEU A 21 -42.45 18.84 -20.95
C LEU A 21 -41.58 19.14 -19.73
N VAL A 22 -41.99 18.63 -18.56
CA VAL A 22 -41.09 18.49 -17.41
C VAL A 22 -40.16 17.34 -17.75
N SER A 23 -38.99 17.65 -18.30
CA SER A 23 -37.90 16.70 -18.43
C SER A 23 -37.44 16.32 -17.02
N ALA A 24 -37.94 15.19 -16.52
CA ALA A 24 -37.39 14.56 -15.33
C ALA A 24 -35.94 14.17 -15.67
N LEU A 25 -34.99 14.96 -15.18
CA LEU A 25 -33.57 14.61 -15.16
C LEU A 25 -33.45 13.41 -14.21
N ALA A 26 -33.51 12.19 -14.76
CA ALA A 26 -33.09 11.01 -14.03
C ALA A 26 -31.61 11.18 -13.75
N ILE A 27 -31.28 11.58 -12.52
CA ILE A 27 -29.92 11.45 -12.00
C ILE A 27 -29.68 9.95 -11.96
N LEU A 28 -29.02 9.41 -12.98
CA LEU A 28 -28.35 8.13 -12.91
C LEU A 28 -27.30 8.28 -11.80
N GLN A 29 -27.72 7.99 -10.57
CA GLN A 29 -26.78 7.65 -9.53
C GLN A 29 -26.15 6.34 -10.00
N SER A 30 -24.95 6.44 -10.59
CA SER A 30 -24.07 5.28 -10.64
C SER A 30 -24.05 4.73 -9.21
N PRO A 31 -24.36 3.44 -8.98
CA PRO A 31 -24.16 2.87 -7.67
C PRO A 31 -22.72 3.21 -7.30
N ALA A 32 -22.52 3.86 -6.16
CA ALA A 32 -21.19 4.05 -5.62
C ALA A 32 -20.60 2.64 -5.51
N LEU A 33 -19.77 2.28 -6.49
CA LEU A 33 -18.96 1.07 -6.42
C LEU A 33 -18.20 1.22 -5.11
N ALA A 34 -18.24 0.16 -4.29
CA ALA A 34 -17.48 0.11 -3.06
C ALA A 34 -16.07 0.64 -3.30
N ASP A 35 -15.49 1.38 -2.35
CA ASP A 35 -14.12 1.87 -2.52
C ASP A 35 -13.20 0.65 -2.68
N ASP A 36 -12.74 0.45 -3.92
CA ASP A 36 -11.84 -0.63 -4.26
C ASP A 36 -10.52 -0.45 -3.50
N TRP A 37 -9.99 -1.55 -2.98
CA TRP A 37 -8.68 -1.54 -2.33
C TRP A 37 -7.62 -2.04 -3.32
N ARG A 38 -7.21 -1.18 -4.27
CA ARG A 38 -6.52 -1.64 -5.49
C ARG A 38 -5.01 -1.93 -5.37
N GLN A 39 -4.36 -1.57 -4.26
CA GLN A 39 -2.90 -1.73 -4.11
C GLN A 39 -2.46 -1.75 -2.65
N PHE A 40 -1.16 -1.94 -2.41
CA PHE A 40 -0.58 -1.92 -1.07
C PHE A 40 -0.96 -0.63 -0.33
N ARG A 41 -1.55 -0.78 0.87
CA ARG A 41 -2.04 0.32 1.70
C ARG A 41 -3.10 1.21 1.03
N GLY A 42 -3.74 0.76 -0.05
CA GLY A 42 -4.87 1.40 -0.72
C GLY A 42 -4.54 2.77 -1.34
N GLY A 43 -5.37 3.26 -2.26
CA GLY A 43 -5.30 4.65 -2.77
C GLY A 43 -3.88 5.14 -3.06
N LYS A 44 -3.43 6.23 -2.44
CA LYS A 44 -2.06 6.77 -2.60
C LYS A 44 -0.94 6.02 -1.84
N ALA A 45 -1.20 4.77 -1.44
CA ALA A 45 -0.39 3.92 -0.55
C ALA A 45 -0.23 4.48 0.88
N LEU A 46 -1.33 4.99 1.45
CA LEU A 46 -1.34 5.76 2.72
C LEU A 46 -2.05 5.09 3.90
N SER A 47 -2.64 3.90 3.70
CA SER A 47 -3.37 3.14 4.73
C SER A 47 -4.62 3.85 5.25
N VAL A 48 -5.37 4.52 4.38
CA VAL A 48 -6.63 5.20 4.74
C VAL A 48 -7.75 4.70 3.83
N SER A 49 -8.87 4.33 4.44
CA SER A 49 -10.13 4.00 3.75
C SER A 49 -11.19 5.06 4.06
N SER A 50 -11.97 5.42 3.05
CA SER A 50 -13.20 6.22 3.19
C SER A 50 -14.43 5.39 3.53
N GLU A 51 -14.27 4.08 3.75
CA GLU A 51 -15.37 3.18 4.05
C GLU A 51 -16.13 3.57 5.33
N THR A 52 -17.44 3.34 5.33
CA THR A 52 -18.36 3.71 6.42
C THR A 52 -19.25 2.55 6.87
N LYS A 53 -19.25 1.42 6.15
CA LYS A 53 -20.13 0.27 6.39
C LYS A 53 -19.56 -0.77 7.33
N LEU A 54 -18.28 -0.66 7.72
CA LEU A 54 -17.74 -1.54 8.75
C LEU A 54 -18.46 -1.35 10.09
N PRO A 55 -18.62 -2.43 10.89
CA PRO A 55 -19.20 -2.31 12.22
C PRO A 55 -18.51 -1.25 13.09
N SER A 56 -19.32 -0.33 13.61
CA SER A 56 -18.88 0.77 14.47
C SER A 56 -18.67 0.34 15.92
N ASP A 57 -19.05 -0.88 16.31
CA ASP A 57 -18.84 -1.42 17.64
C ASP A 57 -18.71 -2.95 17.59
N TRP A 58 -17.50 -3.43 17.38
CA TRP A 58 -17.24 -4.87 17.52
C TRP A 58 -17.36 -5.27 19.00
N GLN A 59 -18.49 -5.85 19.38
CA GLN A 59 -18.74 -6.38 20.73
C GLN A 59 -18.18 -7.80 20.91
N GLU A 60 -18.20 -8.59 19.84
CA GLU A 60 -17.73 -9.97 19.78
C GLU A 60 -16.76 -10.14 18.60
N PRO A 61 -15.83 -11.12 18.66
CA PRO A 61 -14.96 -11.40 17.53
C PRO A 61 -15.75 -11.80 16.27
N PRO A 62 -15.50 -11.19 15.10
CA PRO A 62 -16.14 -11.62 13.87
C PRO A 62 -15.78 -13.05 13.53
N GLN A 63 -16.77 -13.82 13.08
CA GLN A 63 -16.49 -15.05 12.35
C GLN A 63 -16.13 -14.71 10.91
N ALA A 64 -15.21 -15.49 10.32
CA ALA A 64 -14.90 -15.33 8.92
C ALA A 64 -16.14 -15.69 8.08
N ALA A 65 -16.60 -14.77 7.23
CA ALA A 65 -17.64 -15.02 6.24
C ALA A 65 -17.20 -16.12 5.25
N TRP A 66 -15.90 -16.15 4.95
CA TRP A 66 -15.26 -17.26 4.25
C TRP A 66 -13.76 -17.30 4.56
N ARG A 67 -13.17 -18.48 4.34
CA ARG A 67 -11.73 -18.75 4.39
C ARG A 67 -11.35 -19.54 3.14
N THR A 68 -10.35 -19.07 2.41
CA THR A 68 -9.85 -19.76 1.21
C THR A 68 -8.37 -20.05 1.36
N GLU A 69 -8.01 -21.33 1.34
CA GLU A 69 -6.61 -21.76 1.36
C GLU A 69 -5.88 -21.33 0.09
N ILE A 70 -4.68 -20.80 0.26
CA ILE A 70 -3.82 -20.39 -0.85
C ILE A 70 -2.61 -21.31 -0.88
N GLN A 71 -2.45 -22.01 -2.01
CA GLN A 71 -1.28 -22.85 -2.19
C GLN A 71 0.01 -22.01 -2.14
N GLY A 72 1.02 -22.55 -1.47
CA GLY A 72 2.33 -21.91 -1.33
C GLY A 72 2.41 -20.96 -0.14
N SER A 73 3.20 -19.90 -0.31
CA SER A 73 3.49 -18.89 0.71
C SER A 73 3.54 -17.49 0.08
N GLY A 74 3.12 -16.50 0.83
CA GLY A 74 3.13 -15.10 0.41
C GLY A 74 2.77 -14.19 1.57
N TRP A 75 3.26 -12.95 1.53
CA TRP A 75 2.86 -11.89 2.48
C TRP A 75 2.09 -10.74 1.82
N SER A 76 1.89 -10.83 0.51
CA SER A 76 1.11 -9.87 -0.25
C SER A 76 -0.24 -9.59 0.39
N GLN A 77 -0.55 -8.30 0.51
CA GLN A 77 -1.87 -7.86 0.92
C GLN A 77 -2.89 -8.24 -0.16
N PRO A 78 -4.06 -8.76 0.22
CA PRO A 78 -5.16 -8.91 -0.74
C PRO A 78 -5.57 -7.53 -1.27
N ILE A 79 -5.76 -7.42 -2.58
CA ILE A 79 -6.34 -6.23 -3.19
C ILE A 79 -7.74 -6.56 -3.71
N ILE A 80 -8.64 -5.57 -3.71
CA ILE A 80 -10.06 -5.74 -4.00
C ILE A 80 -10.44 -4.81 -5.15
N VAL A 81 -11.05 -5.34 -6.20
CA VAL A 81 -11.64 -4.58 -7.31
C VAL A 81 -13.02 -5.14 -7.66
N GLY A 82 -14.08 -4.41 -7.33
CA GLY A 82 -15.45 -4.92 -7.39
C GLY A 82 -15.59 -6.19 -6.56
N ASP A 83 -16.07 -7.28 -7.19
CA ASP A 83 -16.18 -8.61 -6.54
C ASP A 83 -14.90 -9.46 -6.67
N LYS A 84 -13.77 -8.90 -7.11
CA LYS A 84 -12.53 -9.68 -7.32
C LYS A 84 -11.50 -9.38 -6.24
N VAL A 85 -10.88 -10.43 -5.73
CA VAL A 85 -9.78 -10.36 -4.77
C VAL A 85 -8.53 -10.93 -5.44
N PHE A 86 -7.44 -10.16 -5.49
CA PHE A 86 -6.18 -10.62 -6.06
C PHE A 86 -5.09 -10.76 -5.00
N VAL A 87 -4.31 -11.84 -5.08
CA VAL A 87 -3.10 -12.06 -4.27
C VAL A 87 -2.00 -12.71 -5.11
N SER A 88 -0.75 -12.48 -4.71
CA SER A 88 0.43 -13.13 -5.27
C SER A 88 0.91 -14.26 -4.35
N THR A 89 1.40 -15.38 -4.88
CA THR A 89 1.91 -16.50 -4.04
C THR A 89 3.10 -17.18 -4.69
N ALA A 90 3.96 -17.80 -3.88
CA ALA A 90 5.08 -18.62 -4.32
C ALA A 90 4.90 -20.06 -3.84
N VAL A 91 4.78 -20.98 -4.79
CA VAL A 91 4.55 -22.41 -4.55
C VAL A 91 5.87 -23.16 -4.72
N ALA A 92 6.40 -23.68 -3.62
CA ALA A 92 7.57 -24.56 -3.62
C ALA A 92 7.15 -26.03 -3.50
N SER A 93 7.88 -26.92 -4.17
CA SER A 93 7.60 -28.37 -4.20
C SER A 93 7.56 -29.05 -2.82
N LYS A 94 8.29 -28.52 -1.82
CA LYS A 94 8.39 -29.08 -0.47
C LYS A 94 7.58 -28.32 0.59
N GLY A 95 6.66 -27.43 0.19
CA GLY A 95 5.70 -26.78 1.09
C GLY A 95 6.35 -26.11 2.31
N ALA A 96 7.17 -25.08 2.10
CA ALA A 96 7.78 -24.33 3.21
C ALA A 96 6.89 -23.15 3.61
N LYS A 97 6.37 -23.17 4.84
CA LYS A 97 5.64 -22.04 5.43
C LYS A 97 6.62 -21.05 6.07
N PRO A 98 6.35 -19.74 5.99
CA PRO A 98 7.16 -18.74 6.68
C PRO A 98 6.97 -18.88 8.19
N LYS A 99 8.05 -18.63 8.93
CA LYS A 99 8.03 -18.62 10.40
C LYS A 99 7.65 -17.24 10.94
N GLY A 100 7.05 -17.19 12.12
CA GLY A 100 6.80 -15.93 12.85
C GLY A 100 8.06 -15.36 13.52
N MET A 101 7.87 -14.44 14.46
CA MET A 101 8.95 -13.74 15.15
C MET A 101 9.85 -14.64 15.94
N SER A 102 9.27 -15.47 16.82
CA SER A 102 10.05 -16.30 17.75
C SER A 102 10.83 -17.39 17.04
N GLY A 103 10.24 -18.03 16.03
CA GLY A 103 10.90 -19.10 15.27
C GLY A 103 11.70 -18.62 14.06
N GLY A 104 11.49 -17.38 13.64
CA GLY A 104 12.16 -16.73 12.52
C GLY A 104 13.05 -15.60 13.03
N VAL A 105 12.53 -14.37 13.11
CA VAL A 105 13.35 -13.15 13.33
C VAL A 105 14.27 -13.22 14.55
N MET A 106 13.79 -13.81 15.64
CA MET A 106 14.55 -13.92 16.90
C MET A 106 15.34 -15.23 17.02
N ASP A 107 15.22 -16.15 16.06
CA ASP A 107 15.95 -17.42 16.04
C ASP A 107 17.34 -17.20 15.42
N PRO A 108 18.44 -17.29 16.20
CA PRO A 108 19.78 -17.05 15.67
C PRO A 108 20.16 -18.04 14.57
N SER A 109 19.52 -19.21 14.49
CA SER A 109 19.77 -20.21 13.44
C SER A 109 19.29 -19.76 12.06
N THR A 110 18.45 -18.72 11.98
CA THR A 110 17.93 -18.19 10.72
C THR A 110 18.63 -16.90 10.25
N MET A 111 19.59 -16.39 11.03
CA MET A 111 20.30 -15.13 10.77
C MET A 111 21.40 -15.28 9.71
N GLY A 112 21.13 -14.78 8.49
CA GLY A 112 22.09 -14.69 7.37
C GLY A 112 22.58 -16.05 6.84
N LYS A 113 22.70 -16.21 5.52
CA LYS A 113 23.04 -17.48 4.83
C LYS A 113 21.85 -18.43 4.67
N ALA A 114 20.69 -17.89 4.31
CA ALA A 114 19.57 -18.73 3.94
C ALA A 114 19.96 -19.61 2.74
N PRO A 115 19.74 -20.94 2.78
CA PRO A 115 20.12 -21.81 1.68
C PRO A 115 19.33 -21.43 0.42
N LYS A 116 20.03 -21.32 -0.70
CA LYS A 116 19.41 -21.18 -2.01
C LYS A 116 18.52 -22.40 -2.27
N PRO A 117 17.26 -22.23 -2.72
CA PRO A 117 16.43 -23.34 -3.14
C PRO A 117 17.09 -24.13 -4.28
N LYS A 118 16.91 -25.45 -4.26
CA LYS A 118 17.41 -26.35 -5.31
C LYS A 118 16.32 -26.77 -6.29
N ASP A 119 15.08 -26.71 -5.84
CA ASP A 119 13.90 -27.09 -6.60
C ASP A 119 13.21 -25.82 -7.15
N PRO A 120 12.52 -25.90 -8.30
CA PRO A 120 11.78 -24.78 -8.85
C PRO A 120 10.68 -24.28 -7.90
N ILE A 121 10.42 -22.97 -7.97
CA ILE A 121 9.30 -22.29 -7.33
C ILE A 121 8.42 -21.72 -8.45
N ALA A 122 7.12 -21.96 -8.36
CA ALA A 122 6.13 -21.34 -9.22
C ALA A 122 5.57 -20.09 -8.53
N TRP A 123 5.81 -18.91 -9.11
CA TRP A 123 5.18 -17.67 -8.69
C TRP A 123 3.85 -17.52 -9.42
N LYS A 124 2.77 -17.34 -8.66
CA LYS A 124 1.41 -17.37 -9.16
C LYS A 124 0.63 -16.11 -8.78
N VAL A 125 -0.36 -15.80 -9.59
CA VAL A 125 -1.40 -14.80 -9.35
C VAL A 125 -2.71 -15.54 -9.15
N VAL A 126 -3.41 -15.23 -8.07
CA VAL A 126 -4.67 -15.86 -7.70
C VAL A 126 -5.77 -14.81 -7.69
N CYS A 127 -6.92 -15.13 -8.28
CA CYS A 127 -8.12 -14.33 -8.26
C CYS A 127 -9.26 -15.09 -7.59
N LEU A 128 -9.84 -14.52 -6.55
CA LEU A 128 -10.99 -15.06 -5.83
C LEU A 128 -12.21 -14.15 -5.99
N SER A 129 -13.41 -14.68 -5.75
CA SER A 129 -14.61 -13.86 -5.53
C SER A 129 -14.60 -13.29 -4.12
N LEU A 130 -14.89 -12.00 -3.98
CA LEU A 130 -15.07 -11.33 -2.69
C LEU A 130 -16.32 -11.86 -1.98
N SER A 131 -17.38 -12.17 -2.73
CA SER A 131 -18.67 -12.61 -2.16
C SER A 131 -18.54 -13.88 -1.33
N ASP A 132 -17.84 -14.90 -1.83
CA ASP A 132 -17.81 -16.26 -1.26
C ASP A 132 -16.42 -16.92 -1.19
N GLY A 133 -15.35 -16.21 -1.59
CA GLY A 133 -13.98 -16.69 -1.52
C GLY A 133 -13.61 -17.73 -2.59
N LYS A 134 -14.49 -18.08 -3.53
CA LYS A 134 -14.20 -19.09 -4.55
C LYS A 134 -13.06 -18.67 -5.47
N LEU A 135 -12.21 -19.63 -5.82
CA LEU A 135 -11.20 -19.45 -6.86
C LEU A 135 -11.87 -19.21 -8.21
N LEU A 136 -11.60 -18.04 -8.79
CA LEU A 136 -12.06 -17.67 -10.13
C LEU A 136 -11.05 -18.11 -11.18
N TRP A 137 -9.77 -17.83 -10.94
CA TRP A 137 -8.66 -18.30 -11.76
C TRP A 137 -7.33 -18.23 -11.00
N GLU A 138 -6.36 -19.00 -11.48
CA GLU A 138 -4.97 -18.97 -11.04
C GLU A 138 -4.06 -18.99 -12.26
N GLN A 139 -3.01 -18.18 -12.26
CA GLN A 139 -1.97 -18.18 -13.29
C GLN A 139 -0.58 -18.34 -12.72
N THR A 140 0.22 -19.23 -13.30
CA THR A 140 1.66 -19.26 -13.06
C THR A 140 2.33 -18.18 -13.89
N ALA A 141 2.79 -17.12 -13.24
CA ALA A 141 3.47 -16.01 -13.90
C ALA A 141 4.88 -16.40 -14.36
N ILE A 142 5.61 -17.10 -13.49
CA ILE A 142 6.94 -17.62 -13.80
C ILE A 142 7.24 -18.84 -12.91
N GLU A 143 7.98 -19.80 -13.44
CA GLU A 143 8.59 -20.88 -12.68
C GLU A 143 10.10 -20.83 -12.85
N ALA A 144 10.83 -20.77 -11.74
CA ALA A 144 12.30 -20.71 -11.76
C ALA A 144 12.89 -21.19 -10.44
N ILE A 145 14.18 -21.51 -10.45
CA ILE A 145 14.96 -21.73 -9.22
C ILE A 145 15.48 -20.36 -8.76
N PRO A 146 15.05 -19.83 -7.60
CA PRO A 146 15.55 -18.54 -7.09
C PRO A 146 17.07 -18.48 -7.05
N SER A 147 17.67 -17.35 -7.43
CA SER A 147 19.12 -17.18 -7.46
C SER A 147 19.75 -17.04 -6.07
N PHE A 148 18.95 -16.74 -5.04
CA PHE A 148 19.35 -16.57 -3.64
C PHE A 148 18.32 -17.19 -2.66
N GLY A 149 18.74 -17.38 -1.41
CA GLY A 149 17.86 -17.80 -0.32
C GLY A 149 17.13 -16.62 0.33
N LYS A 150 16.21 -16.90 1.24
CA LYS A 150 15.49 -15.89 2.02
C LYS A 150 15.42 -16.24 3.50
N HIS A 151 15.27 -15.23 4.35
CA HIS A 151 15.07 -15.39 5.78
C HIS A 151 13.83 -16.24 6.05
N ALA A 152 13.87 -17.02 7.13
CA ALA A 152 12.84 -18.00 7.46
C ALA A 152 11.45 -17.36 7.65
N SER A 153 11.42 -16.08 8.03
CA SER A 153 10.16 -15.33 8.24
C SER A 153 9.62 -14.61 7.00
N ASN A 154 10.36 -14.55 5.89
CA ASN A 154 9.88 -13.93 4.66
C ASN A 154 9.37 -14.99 3.66
N THR A 155 8.79 -14.56 2.55
CA THR A 155 8.34 -15.41 1.43
C THR A 155 9.03 -15.01 0.14
N PHE A 156 8.83 -15.77 -0.94
CA PHE A 156 9.28 -15.35 -2.28
C PHE A 156 8.21 -14.54 -3.03
N ALA A 157 7.05 -14.27 -2.41
CA ALA A 157 5.93 -13.52 -2.97
C ALA A 157 5.36 -12.55 -1.92
N THR A 158 6.19 -11.59 -1.52
CA THR A 158 5.86 -10.63 -0.45
C THR A 158 5.21 -9.37 -1.02
N GLU A 159 5.55 -9.02 -2.25
CA GLU A 159 5.05 -7.85 -2.95
C GLU A 159 3.56 -7.97 -3.26
N THR A 160 2.84 -6.90 -2.94
CA THR A 160 1.40 -6.78 -3.16
C THR A 160 1.12 -6.38 -4.61
N PRO A 161 0.15 -7.03 -5.29
CA PRO A 161 -0.32 -6.60 -6.60
C PRO A 161 -0.87 -5.16 -6.59
N ALA A 162 -0.96 -4.53 -7.76
CA ALA A 162 -1.72 -3.30 -7.97
C ALA A 162 -2.76 -3.54 -9.07
N ALA A 163 -3.86 -2.80 -9.09
CA ALA A 163 -4.87 -2.96 -10.13
C ALA A 163 -5.46 -1.62 -10.61
N SER A 164 -5.77 -1.57 -11.90
CA SER A 164 -6.68 -0.57 -12.48
C SER A 164 -8.12 -1.09 -12.41
N SER A 165 -9.05 -0.46 -13.13
CA SER A 165 -10.41 -0.97 -13.29
C SER A 165 -10.54 -2.29 -14.06
N ASP A 166 -9.51 -2.73 -14.80
CA ASP A 166 -9.60 -3.87 -15.73
C ASP A 166 -8.34 -4.76 -15.80
N THR A 167 -7.28 -4.36 -15.10
CA THR A 167 -5.96 -4.98 -15.19
C THR A 167 -5.37 -5.15 -13.79
N VAL A 168 -4.80 -6.32 -13.51
CA VAL A 168 -3.98 -6.58 -12.33
C VAL A 168 -2.52 -6.67 -12.72
N TYR A 169 -1.67 -5.97 -11.99
CA TYR A 169 -0.23 -5.89 -12.13
C TYR A 169 0.44 -6.62 -10.97
N VAL A 170 1.41 -7.48 -11.28
CA VAL A 170 2.16 -8.23 -10.27
C VAL A 170 3.65 -8.06 -10.47
N TYR A 171 4.38 -7.98 -9.37
CA TYR A 171 5.83 -7.98 -9.34
C TYR A 171 6.32 -9.03 -8.36
N PHE A 172 7.32 -9.81 -8.76
CA PHE A 172 7.97 -10.82 -7.94
C PHE A 172 9.46 -10.47 -7.86
N GLY A 173 9.86 -9.73 -6.82
CA GLY A 173 11.22 -9.20 -6.71
C GLY A 173 12.27 -10.29 -6.63
N ALA A 174 11.95 -11.41 -5.97
CA ALA A 174 12.86 -12.55 -5.89
C ALA A 174 13.04 -13.31 -7.22
N ALA A 175 12.06 -13.24 -8.13
CA ALA A 175 12.16 -13.83 -9.46
C ALA A 175 12.71 -12.85 -10.49
N GLY A 176 12.67 -11.55 -10.21
CA GLY A 176 12.94 -10.52 -11.22
C GLY A 176 11.88 -10.57 -12.33
N TYR A 177 10.60 -10.63 -11.98
CA TYR A 177 9.54 -10.78 -12.96
C TYR A 177 8.36 -9.86 -12.66
N MET A 178 7.82 -9.23 -13.70
CA MET A 178 6.61 -8.42 -13.63
C MET A 178 5.66 -8.82 -14.76
N ALA A 179 4.36 -8.79 -14.51
CA ALA A 179 3.35 -9.05 -15.54
C ALA A 179 2.05 -8.29 -15.27
N ALA A 180 1.25 -8.15 -16.32
CA ALA A 180 -0.12 -7.67 -16.27
C ALA A 180 -1.08 -8.73 -16.77
N TYR A 181 -2.22 -8.88 -16.10
CA TYR A 181 -3.31 -9.76 -16.49
C TYR A 181 -4.60 -8.97 -16.55
N ASP A 182 -5.49 -9.32 -17.49
CA ASP A 182 -6.88 -8.90 -17.38
C ASP A 182 -7.58 -9.62 -16.22
N PHE A 183 -8.80 -9.20 -15.90
CA PHE A 183 -9.58 -9.80 -14.81
C PHE A 183 -10.13 -11.21 -15.09
N ASN A 184 -9.93 -11.74 -16.30
CA ASN A 184 -10.20 -13.13 -16.67
C ASN A 184 -8.93 -14.00 -16.58
N GLY A 185 -7.79 -13.42 -16.20
CA GLY A 185 -6.53 -14.12 -16.07
C GLY A 185 -5.73 -14.23 -17.36
N SER A 186 -6.09 -13.51 -18.42
CA SER A 186 -5.30 -13.47 -19.66
C SER A 186 -4.12 -12.52 -19.49
N GLN A 187 -2.91 -12.98 -19.76
CA GLN A 187 -1.72 -12.14 -19.68
C GLN A 187 -1.74 -11.08 -20.80
N LYS A 188 -1.67 -9.80 -20.43
CA LYS A 188 -1.57 -8.67 -21.36
C LYS A 188 -0.12 -8.43 -21.79
N TRP A 189 0.80 -8.44 -20.84
CA TRP A 189 2.24 -8.30 -21.09
C TRP A 189 3.04 -8.87 -19.92
N SER A 190 4.33 -9.11 -20.15
CA SER A 190 5.30 -9.46 -19.11
C SER A 190 6.66 -8.80 -19.33
N LYS A 191 7.46 -8.73 -18.27
CA LYS A 191 8.78 -8.10 -18.26
C LYS A 191 9.71 -8.86 -17.31
N SER A 192 10.84 -9.30 -17.84
CA SER A 192 11.96 -9.80 -17.03
C SER A 192 12.79 -8.62 -16.51
N LEU A 193 13.19 -8.72 -15.26
CA LEU A 193 14.00 -7.78 -14.50
C LEU A 193 15.08 -8.58 -13.75
N GLU A 194 16.04 -7.90 -13.13
CA GLU A 194 17.00 -8.57 -12.27
C GLU A 194 16.32 -9.07 -10.97
N PRO A 195 16.66 -10.27 -10.48
CA PRO A 195 16.29 -10.69 -9.13
C PRO A 195 16.89 -9.78 -8.06
N GLN A 196 16.07 -9.35 -7.11
CA GLN A 196 16.45 -8.35 -6.10
C GLN A 196 17.00 -9.00 -4.83
N LYS A 197 18.30 -9.32 -4.83
CA LYS A 197 18.95 -9.85 -3.63
C LYS A 197 19.12 -8.75 -2.58
N ILE A 198 18.47 -8.93 -1.44
CA ILE A 198 18.48 -8.00 -0.31
C ILE A 198 19.48 -8.45 0.76
N SER A 199 20.07 -7.50 1.48
CA SER A 199 21.05 -7.74 2.53
C SER A 199 20.54 -8.67 3.64
N ASN A 200 21.44 -9.48 4.18
CA ASN A 200 21.17 -10.51 5.20
C ASN A 200 20.13 -11.55 4.79
N ASP A 201 19.88 -11.70 3.49
CA ASP A 201 18.85 -12.57 2.92
C ASP A 201 17.45 -12.28 3.46
N PHE A 202 17.15 -11.09 4.00
CA PHE A 202 15.83 -10.78 4.56
C PHE A 202 14.67 -10.94 3.57
N GLY A 203 14.95 -11.07 2.27
CA GLY A 203 13.99 -11.22 1.19
C GLY A 203 13.44 -9.86 0.75
N THR A 204 12.66 -9.86 -0.34
CA THR A 204 12.10 -8.65 -0.95
C THR A 204 10.80 -8.22 -0.29
N GLY A 205 10.25 -7.05 -0.68
CA GLY A 205 8.99 -6.57 -0.10
C GLY A 205 8.46 -5.20 -0.58
N SER A 206 9.18 -4.46 -1.43
CA SER A 206 8.65 -3.22 -2.02
C SER A 206 7.62 -3.56 -3.10
N SER A 207 6.39 -3.07 -2.92
CA SER A 207 5.25 -3.37 -3.79
C SER A 207 5.12 -2.36 -4.94
N LEU A 208 4.25 -2.66 -5.90
CA LEU A 208 3.92 -1.73 -6.99
C LEU A 208 3.05 -0.57 -6.47
N LEU A 209 3.23 0.61 -7.07
CA LEU A 209 2.35 1.75 -6.90
C LEU A 209 1.79 2.14 -8.29
N LEU A 210 0.50 1.97 -8.48
CA LEU A 210 -0.22 2.51 -9.63
C LEU A 210 -0.71 3.93 -9.30
N VAL A 211 -0.37 4.88 -10.15
CA VAL A 211 -0.95 6.23 -10.16
C VAL A 211 -1.84 6.33 -11.38
N GLU A 212 -3.16 6.18 -11.18
CA GLU A 212 -4.17 6.31 -12.22
C GLU A 212 -4.46 7.79 -12.49
N ASN A 213 -4.58 8.13 -13.77
CA ASN A 213 -5.05 9.43 -14.23
C ASN A 213 -6.33 9.25 -15.06
N GLU A 214 -7.21 10.26 -15.08
CA GLU A 214 -8.44 10.22 -15.89
C GLU A 214 -8.18 9.86 -17.35
N ASN A 215 -7.03 10.33 -17.87
CA ASN A 215 -6.47 9.84 -19.12
C ASN A 215 -5.53 8.65 -18.83
N SER A 216 -5.92 7.44 -19.27
CA SER A 216 -5.15 6.21 -19.07
C SER A 216 -3.71 6.30 -19.57
N ASP A 217 -3.44 7.08 -20.63
CA ASP A 217 -2.09 7.25 -21.19
C ASP A 217 -1.16 8.04 -20.25
N SER A 218 -1.73 8.77 -19.28
CA SER A 218 -1.00 9.48 -18.23
C SER A 218 -0.84 8.65 -16.95
N SER A 219 -1.44 7.46 -16.88
CA SER A 219 -1.24 6.57 -15.72
C SER A 219 0.21 6.07 -15.67
N ARG A 220 0.71 5.83 -14.47
CA ARG A 220 2.10 5.40 -14.22
C ARG A 220 2.13 4.22 -13.28
N LEU A 221 2.91 3.20 -13.62
CA LEU A 221 3.21 2.08 -12.73
C LEU A 221 4.63 2.27 -12.19
N ILE A 222 4.72 2.44 -10.88
CA ILE A 222 5.96 2.79 -10.20
C ILE A 222 6.49 1.58 -9.43
N LEU A 223 7.78 1.31 -9.60
CA LEU A 223 8.47 0.22 -8.95
C LEU A 223 9.81 0.68 -8.37
N GLN A 224 9.95 0.56 -7.06
CA GLN A 224 11.23 0.75 -6.39
C GLN A 224 11.95 -0.60 -6.30
N GLN A 225 13.19 -0.66 -6.78
CA GLN A 225 14.03 -1.85 -6.73
C GLN A 225 15.28 -1.59 -5.91
N TYR A 226 15.63 -2.58 -5.09
CA TYR A 226 16.85 -2.59 -4.29
C TYR A 226 17.50 -3.96 -4.41
N ASN A 227 18.79 -3.97 -4.70
CA ASN A 227 19.64 -5.11 -4.45
C ASN A 227 20.96 -4.64 -3.82
N GLU A 228 21.75 -5.57 -3.30
CA GLU A 228 23.02 -5.27 -2.63
C GLU A 228 24.00 -4.43 -3.48
N GLN A 229 23.82 -4.37 -4.81
CA GLN A 229 24.73 -3.72 -5.75
C GLN A 229 24.14 -2.46 -6.40
N SER A 230 22.82 -2.36 -6.58
CA SER A 230 22.13 -1.23 -7.21
C SER A 230 20.76 -0.97 -6.59
N ALA A 231 20.28 0.27 -6.76
CA ALA A 231 18.94 0.67 -6.37
C ALA A 231 18.36 1.60 -7.43
N THR A 232 17.14 1.33 -7.88
CA THR A 232 16.48 2.10 -8.95
C THR A 232 15.04 2.41 -8.59
N LEU A 233 14.53 3.51 -9.12
CA LEU A 233 13.10 3.77 -9.21
C LEU A 233 12.72 3.73 -10.68
N LEU A 234 11.83 2.82 -11.04
CA LEU A 234 11.30 2.69 -12.39
C LEU A 234 9.90 3.29 -12.45
N CYS A 235 9.66 4.02 -13.52
CA CYS A 235 8.33 4.44 -13.92
C CYS A 235 7.99 3.84 -15.27
N LEU A 236 6.91 3.10 -15.31
CA LEU A 236 6.53 2.27 -16.43
C LEU A 236 5.15 2.68 -16.93
N ASN A 237 4.92 2.49 -18.23
CA ASN A 237 3.60 2.58 -18.82
C ASN A 237 2.78 1.32 -18.42
N PRO A 238 1.65 1.45 -17.71
CA PRO A 238 0.84 0.31 -17.31
C PRO A 238 0.27 -0.50 -18.49
N LYS A 239 0.16 0.10 -19.69
CA LYS A 239 -0.41 -0.55 -20.86
C LYS A 239 0.48 -1.64 -21.45
N ASP A 240 1.80 -1.47 -21.40
CA ASP A 240 2.76 -2.33 -22.09
C ASP A 240 4.05 -2.64 -21.30
N GLY A 241 4.20 -2.07 -20.10
CA GLY A 241 5.37 -2.28 -19.24
C GLY A 241 6.65 -1.61 -19.76
N GLN A 242 6.55 -0.72 -20.76
CA GLN A 242 7.69 0.05 -21.24
C GLN A 242 8.14 1.08 -20.21
N GLU A 243 9.44 1.28 -20.10
CA GLU A 243 10.02 2.28 -19.22
C GLU A 243 9.77 3.68 -19.78
N ILE A 244 9.20 4.56 -18.96
CA ILE A 244 9.00 5.97 -19.27
C ILE A 244 10.22 6.76 -18.77
N TRP A 245 10.62 6.51 -17.52
CA TRP A 245 11.84 7.05 -16.93
C TRP A 245 12.37 6.14 -15.84
N ARG A 246 13.65 6.33 -15.51
CA ARG A 246 14.32 5.70 -14.37
C ARG A 246 15.11 6.72 -13.57
N ALA A 247 15.24 6.47 -12.27
CA ALA A 247 16.17 7.18 -11.41
C ALA A 247 17.08 6.19 -10.68
N GLU A 248 18.39 6.40 -10.78
CA GLU A 248 19.38 5.68 -9.99
C GLU A 248 19.40 6.22 -8.56
N ARG A 249 19.62 5.33 -7.59
CA ARG A 249 19.57 5.66 -6.16
C ARG A 249 20.78 5.12 -5.42
N PRO A 250 21.09 5.64 -4.21
CA PRO A 250 22.11 5.06 -3.36
C PRO A 250 21.85 3.56 -3.15
N LYS A 251 22.85 2.74 -3.51
CA LYS A 251 22.81 1.28 -3.34
C LYS A 251 22.63 0.90 -1.87
N GLY A 252 22.06 -0.27 -1.64
CA GLY A 252 21.80 -0.79 -0.29
C GLY A 252 20.56 -1.67 -0.30
N SER A 253 19.84 -1.71 0.82
CA SER A 253 18.59 -2.46 0.92
C SER A 253 17.49 -1.57 1.48
N ALA A 254 16.27 -1.73 0.96
CA ALA A 254 15.05 -1.14 1.51
C ALA A 254 13.84 -1.98 1.09
N TRP A 255 12.78 -1.91 1.89
CA TRP A 255 11.51 -2.61 1.68
C TRP A 255 10.34 -1.66 1.49
N SER A 256 10.55 -0.35 1.71
CA SER A 256 9.54 0.68 1.51
C SER A 256 8.93 0.61 0.11
N THR A 257 7.61 0.46 0.06
CA THR A 257 6.81 0.79 -1.13
C THR A 257 6.74 2.32 -1.28
N PRO A 258 6.90 2.89 -2.49
CA PRO A 258 6.73 4.33 -2.72
C PRO A 258 5.32 4.82 -2.39
N ILE A 259 5.17 6.13 -2.12
CA ILE A 259 3.87 6.78 -1.99
C ILE A 259 3.69 7.86 -3.05
N HIS A 260 2.44 8.14 -3.42
CA HIS A 260 2.07 9.28 -4.26
C HIS A 260 1.65 10.45 -3.38
N TRP A 261 2.27 11.61 -3.58
CA TRP A 261 1.94 12.82 -2.85
C TRP A 261 1.91 14.03 -3.78
N THR A 262 1.11 15.03 -3.43
CA THR A 262 1.01 16.26 -4.23
C THR A 262 1.63 17.40 -3.44
N ASN A 263 2.74 17.93 -3.95
CA ASN A 263 3.52 19.01 -3.35
C ASN A 263 3.30 20.30 -4.14
N ASP A 264 2.52 21.22 -3.58
CA ASP A 264 2.11 22.49 -4.19
C ASP A 264 1.68 22.35 -5.66
N GLY A 265 0.73 21.43 -5.88
CA GLY A 265 0.10 21.18 -7.18
C GLY A 265 0.94 20.31 -8.14
N THR A 266 2.13 19.88 -7.75
CA THR A 266 2.92 18.91 -8.53
C THR A 266 2.82 17.53 -7.92
N ASP A 267 2.53 16.52 -8.74
CA ASP A 267 2.53 15.14 -8.29
C ASP A 267 3.96 14.57 -8.19
N GLU A 268 4.23 13.98 -7.03
CA GLU A 268 5.51 13.42 -6.65
C GLU A 268 5.38 11.96 -6.25
N ILE A 269 6.39 11.17 -6.61
CA ILE A 269 6.64 9.86 -6.02
C ILE A 269 7.69 10.04 -4.93
N ILE A 270 7.33 9.65 -3.71
CA ILE A 270 8.24 9.72 -2.57
C ILE A 270 8.70 8.31 -2.21
N THR A 271 10.01 8.19 -2.03
CA THR A 271 10.68 6.92 -1.81
C THR A 271 11.53 6.94 -0.55
N GLY A 272 11.40 5.89 0.26
CA GLY A 272 12.30 5.60 1.39
C GLY A 272 13.35 4.61 0.95
N GLY A 273 14.63 4.89 1.23
CA GLY A 273 15.76 4.11 0.72
C GLY A 273 16.84 3.81 1.75
N GLN A 274 18.04 3.49 1.29
CA GLN A 274 19.20 3.42 2.15
C GLN A 274 19.64 4.83 2.56
N GLY A 275 19.44 5.20 3.84
CA GLY A 275 19.94 6.45 4.41
C GLY A 275 19.30 7.74 3.89
N SER A 276 18.23 7.65 3.09
CA SER A 276 17.60 8.80 2.46
C SER A 276 16.12 8.61 2.14
N VAL A 277 15.41 9.73 2.11
CA VAL A 277 14.10 9.91 1.47
C VAL A 277 14.29 10.81 0.27
N ILE A 278 13.75 10.42 -0.89
CA ILE A 278 13.87 11.20 -2.13
C ILE A 278 12.51 11.28 -2.81
N ALA A 279 12.15 12.48 -3.27
CA ALA A 279 10.96 12.72 -4.07
C ALA A 279 11.30 13.02 -5.53
N TYR A 280 10.51 12.44 -6.42
CA TYR A 280 10.67 12.57 -7.86
C TYR A 280 9.37 13.09 -8.47
N GLU A 281 9.47 14.00 -9.44
CA GLU A 281 8.32 14.42 -10.24
C GLU A 281 7.74 13.21 -10.99
N LEU A 282 6.43 12.96 -10.86
CA LEU A 282 5.77 11.79 -11.44
C LEU A 282 5.99 11.66 -12.96
N THR A 283 5.92 12.77 -13.67
CA THR A 283 5.95 12.77 -15.14
C THR A 283 7.35 12.57 -15.70
N THR A 284 8.37 13.18 -15.09
CA THR A 284 9.72 13.26 -15.67
C THR A 284 10.76 12.41 -14.95
N GLY A 285 10.50 12.00 -13.70
CA GLY A 285 11.49 11.33 -12.86
C GLY A 285 12.56 12.25 -12.31
N LYS A 286 12.42 13.59 -12.47
CA LYS A 286 13.38 14.55 -11.94
C LYS A 286 13.30 14.57 -10.41
N GLU A 287 14.45 14.43 -9.75
CA GLU A 287 14.57 14.65 -8.30
C GLU A 287 14.12 16.07 -7.95
N ARG A 288 13.17 16.17 -7.01
CA ARG A 288 12.61 17.44 -6.56
C ARG A 288 13.15 17.85 -5.21
N TRP A 289 13.22 16.90 -4.28
CA TRP A 289 13.86 17.11 -2.98
C TRP A 289 14.36 15.80 -2.38
N LYS A 290 15.26 15.93 -1.40
CA LYS A 290 15.78 14.80 -0.63
C LYS A 290 16.00 15.15 0.83
N VAL A 291 15.88 14.16 1.71
CA VAL A 291 16.38 14.19 3.08
C VAL A 291 17.39 13.05 3.20
N GLY A 292 18.66 13.39 3.41
CA GLY A 292 19.76 12.45 3.59
C GLY A 292 20.27 12.38 5.04
N GLY A 293 21.39 11.69 5.24
CA GLY A 293 22.05 11.61 6.54
C GLY A 293 21.35 10.68 7.55
N LEU A 294 20.40 9.86 7.09
CA LEU A 294 19.71 8.90 7.94
C LEU A 294 20.62 7.69 8.19
N ASP A 295 20.67 7.21 9.42
CA ASP A 295 21.60 6.15 9.86
C ASP A 295 21.12 4.72 9.54
N THR A 296 20.10 4.56 8.68
CA THR A 296 19.44 3.26 8.48
C THR A 296 18.69 3.13 7.15
N SER A 297 18.28 1.90 6.85
CA SER A 297 17.39 1.52 5.76
C SER A 297 15.91 1.66 6.13
N PHE A 298 15.05 1.78 5.13
CA PHE A 298 13.60 1.79 5.33
C PHE A 298 13.02 0.39 5.22
N SER A 299 12.64 -0.19 6.36
CA SER A 299 11.77 -1.37 6.47
C SER A 299 10.29 -1.03 6.23
N CYS A 300 9.88 0.17 6.62
CA CYS A 300 8.51 0.67 6.54
C CYS A 300 8.35 1.65 5.35
N SER A 301 7.14 1.75 4.80
CA SER A 301 6.79 2.83 3.87
C SER A 301 6.51 4.14 4.60
N LEU A 302 6.64 5.26 3.89
CA LEU A 302 6.28 6.58 4.39
C LEU A 302 4.76 6.74 4.49
N VAL A 303 4.30 7.80 5.15
CA VAL A 303 2.90 8.24 5.09
C VAL A 303 2.87 9.75 4.86
N ALA A 304 1.75 10.28 4.38
CA ALA A 304 1.58 11.69 4.15
C ALA A 304 0.11 12.08 4.33
N ASP A 305 -0.13 13.37 4.55
CA ASP A 305 -1.43 14.00 4.37
C ASP A 305 -1.27 15.27 3.52
N GLN A 306 -2.28 16.13 3.46
CA GLN A 306 -2.21 17.36 2.67
C GLN A 306 -1.15 18.38 3.14
N SER A 307 -0.62 18.22 4.36
CA SER A 307 0.28 19.18 5.00
C SER A 307 1.74 18.76 4.93
N ALA A 308 2.02 17.47 5.08
CA ALA A 308 3.38 16.99 5.23
C ALA A 308 3.52 15.49 4.90
N VAL A 309 4.77 15.10 4.70
CA VAL A 309 5.22 13.72 4.59
C VAL A 309 5.87 13.34 5.92
N TYR A 310 5.45 12.20 6.46
CA TYR A 310 5.91 11.68 7.74
C TYR A 310 6.59 10.33 7.52
N PHE A 311 7.70 10.14 8.22
CA PHE A 311 8.37 8.86 8.22
C PHE A 311 9.14 8.61 9.49
N GLY A 312 9.38 7.34 9.75
CA GLY A 312 10.36 6.90 10.72
C GLY A 312 10.98 5.60 10.25
N THR A 313 12.10 5.26 10.86
CA THR A 313 12.81 4.00 10.60
C THR A 313 13.28 3.40 11.91
N SER A 314 13.60 2.11 11.89
CA SER A 314 14.27 1.42 13.00
C SER A 314 15.05 0.24 12.45
N SER A 315 16.25 0.04 12.96
CA SER A 315 17.10 -1.13 12.69
C SER A 315 18.09 -1.30 13.83
N PRO A 316 18.68 -2.49 14.02
CA PRO A 316 19.71 -2.69 15.03
C PRO A 316 20.84 -1.66 14.91
N GLY A 317 21.12 -0.94 16.00
CA GLY A 317 22.16 0.10 16.05
C GLY A 317 21.75 1.48 15.53
N SER A 318 20.57 1.62 14.90
CA SER A 318 20.02 2.92 14.49
C SER A 318 19.48 3.69 15.69
N ARG A 319 19.52 5.03 15.62
CA ARG A 319 18.83 5.90 16.58
C ARG A 319 17.31 5.96 16.36
N ALA A 320 16.81 5.24 15.34
CA ALA A 320 15.42 5.20 14.92
C ALA A 320 14.84 6.59 14.62
N PRO A 321 15.37 7.30 13.60
CA PRO A 321 14.94 8.65 13.26
C PRO A 321 13.45 8.72 12.91
N ILE A 322 12.85 9.88 13.19
CA ILE A 322 11.47 10.26 12.83
C ILE A 322 11.45 11.70 12.33
N TYR A 323 10.67 11.97 11.27
CA TYR A 323 10.66 13.26 10.58
C TYR A 323 9.25 13.62 10.10
N ALA A 324 8.98 14.93 10.05
CA ALA A 324 7.86 15.54 9.34
C ALA A 324 8.38 16.60 8.35
N VAL A 325 8.23 16.33 7.06
CA VAL A 325 8.64 17.21 5.96
C VAL A 325 7.43 17.99 5.47
N SER A 326 7.45 19.32 5.60
CA SER A 326 6.36 20.18 5.14
C SER A 326 6.31 20.27 3.61
N LYS A 327 5.11 20.52 3.10
CA LYS A 327 4.90 20.89 1.69
C LYS A 327 5.58 22.20 1.29
N GLY A 328 5.84 22.35 0.01
CA GLY A 328 6.30 23.58 -0.65
C GLY A 328 7.81 23.73 -0.77
N HIS A 329 8.58 22.69 -0.45
CA HIS A 329 10.04 22.76 -0.45
C HIS A 329 10.67 21.86 -1.52
N LEU A 330 11.83 22.30 -2.02
CA LEU A 330 12.61 21.66 -3.08
C LEU A 330 14.10 21.65 -2.70
N GLY A 331 14.89 20.76 -3.30
CA GLY A 331 16.34 20.66 -3.11
C GLY A 331 16.75 19.74 -1.95
N ASP A 332 17.96 19.94 -1.42
CA ASP A 332 18.45 19.19 -0.28
C ASP A 332 17.86 19.74 1.03
N LEU A 333 17.02 18.94 1.67
CA LEU A 333 16.31 19.28 2.92
C LEU A 333 16.94 18.59 4.13
N SER A 334 18.12 17.99 3.98
CA SER A 334 18.84 17.34 5.06
C SER A 334 19.11 18.31 6.21
N LEU A 335 18.94 17.83 7.44
CA LEU A 335 19.26 18.62 8.63
C LEU A 335 20.76 18.54 8.94
N ASP A 336 21.30 19.65 9.44
CA ASP A 336 22.59 19.64 10.14
C ASP A 336 22.51 18.75 11.39
N LYS A 337 23.67 18.26 11.84
CA LYS A 337 23.80 17.22 12.87
C LYS A 337 23.01 17.49 14.16
N ASP A 338 22.93 18.75 14.58
CA ASP A 338 22.31 19.17 15.86
C ASP A 338 20.94 19.84 15.66
N SER A 339 20.49 19.98 14.41
CA SER A 339 19.20 20.58 14.07
C SER A 339 18.08 19.55 14.15
N THR A 340 16.94 19.97 14.70
CA THR A 340 15.71 19.14 14.77
C THR A 340 14.58 19.70 13.91
N ASN A 341 14.78 20.84 13.26
CA ASN A 341 13.84 21.44 12.34
C ASN A 341 14.56 22.36 11.34
N SER A 342 13.82 22.78 10.32
CA SER A 342 14.19 23.80 9.35
C SER A 342 12.90 24.38 8.75
N PRO A 343 12.94 25.36 7.84
CA PRO A 343 11.73 25.77 7.13
C PRO A 343 10.98 24.62 6.44
N ALA A 344 11.69 23.57 6.00
CA ALA A 344 11.12 22.42 5.31
C ALA A 344 10.86 21.20 6.21
N ILE A 345 11.45 21.16 7.40
CA ILE A 345 11.29 20.07 8.36
C ILE A 345 10.61 20.62 9.59
N LEU A 346 9.32 20.32 9.76
CA LEU A 346 8.51 20.80 10.88
C LEU A 346 9.13 20.39 12.22
N TRP A 347 9.56 19.13 12.28
CA TRP A 347 10.28 18.55 13.40
C TRP A 347 10.94 17.24 12.98
N SER A 348 11.96 16.85 13.73
CA SER A 348 12.60 15.55 13.67
C SER A 348 12.97 15.09 15.08
N GLY A 349 13.20 13.79 15.21
CA GLY A 349 13.58 13.18 16.47
C GLY A 349 14.07 11.76 16.30
N PHE A 350 14.03 11.02 17.40
CA PHE A 350 14.50 9.65 17.50
C PHE A 350 13.46 8.77 18.19
N LYS A 351 13.71 7.47 18.25
CA LYS A 351 12.79 6.47 18.84
C LYS A 351 11.41 6.50 18.17
N SER A 352 11.40 6.60 16.84
CA SER A 352 10.21 6.65 15.98
C SER A 352 9.13 5.64 16.34
N GLY A 353 9.51 4.44 16.80
CA GLY A 353 8.61 3.30 16.92
C GLY A 353 8.37 2.57 15.60
N ALA A 354 9.02 2.98 14.50
CA ALA A 354 8.86 2.41 13.16
C ALA A 354 9.64 1.10 13.01
N GLY A 355 9.04 -0.02 13.41
CA GLY A 355 9.64 -1.35 13.26
C GLY A 355 9.42 -1.95 11.86
N MET A 356 8.33 -2.69 11.73
CA MET A 356 7.89 -3.34 10.48
C MET A 356 6.66 -2.69 9.84
N PRO A 357 5.58 -2.38 10.59
CA PRO A 357 4.40 -1.78 9.97
C PRO A 357 4.64 -0.31 9.65
N SER A 358 4.12 0.11 8.50
CA SER A 358 4.15 1.51 8.10
C SER A 358 3.26 2.39 9.00
N PRO A 359 3.64 3.63 9.31
CA PRO A 359 2.82 4.53 10.11
C PRO A 359 1.53 4.93 9.40
N VAL A 360 0.60 5.48 10.19
CA VAL A 360 -0.61 6.18 9.68
C VAL A 360 -0.70 7.56 10.29
N VAL A 361 -1.20 8.52 9.50
CA VAL A 361 -1.52 9.87 9.96
C VAL A 361 -3.01 10.11 9.77
N VAL A 362 -3.68 10.57 10.83
CA VAL A 362 -5.12 10.84 10.82
C VAL A 362 -5.46 11.92 11.85
N GLY A 363 -6.30 12.87 11.46
CA GLY A 363 -6.59 14.05 12.27
C GLY A 363 -5.31 14.84 12.57
N ASP A 364 -5.06 15.14 13.84
CA ASP A 364 -3.87 15.85 14.31
C ASP A 364 -2.72 14.91 14.75
N TYR A 365 -2.84 13.60 14.48
CA TYR A 365 -1.96 12.59 15.08
C TYR A 365 -1.27 11.70 14.05
N LEU A 366 -0.05 11.30 14.38
CA LEU A 366 0.79 10.34 13.67
C LEU A 366 1.02 9.12 14.57
N TYR A 367 0.76 7.92 14.04
CA TYR A 367 0.82 6.68 14.80
C TYR A 367 1.84 5.71 14.22
N PHE A 368 2.62 5.09 15.11
CA PHE A 368 3.50 3.96 14.81
C PHE A 368 3.08 2.75 15.63
N PHE A 369 3.20 1.58 15.01
CA PHE A 369 2.81 0.30 15.61
C PHE A 369 3.94 -0.72 15.54
N GLY A 370 3.77 -1.81 16.27
CA GLY A 370 4.75 -2.88 16.44
C GLY A 370 4.43 -3.62 17.73
N ASN A 371 5.38 -3.68 18.67
CA ASN A 371 5.11 -4.14 20.04
C ASN A 371 4.47 -3.06 20.93
N THR A 372 4.41 -1.83 20.42
CA THR A 372 3.83 -0.66 21.08
C THR A 372 3.02 0.15 20.08
N ALA A 373 1.92 0.75 20.54
CA ALA A 373 1.29 1.87 19.87
C ALA A 373 1.96 3.16 20.37
N THR A 374 2.51 3.94 19.45
CA THR A 374 3.12 5.24 19.74
C THR A 374 2.36 6.31 18.95
N CYS A 375 1.92 7.37 19.63
CA CYS A 375 1.20 8.48 19.03
C CYS A 375 1.97 9.79 19.23
N TYR A 376 2.04 10.58 18.18
CA TYR A 376 2.66 11.90 18.15
C TYR A 376 1.67 12.94 17.66
N GLU A 377 1.71 14.15 18.21
CA GLU A 377 1.11 15.33 17.57
C GLU A 377 1.82 15.58 16.24
N LYS A 378 1.12 15.46 15.10
CA LYS A 378 1.76 15.49 13.77
C LYS A 378 2.43 16.83 13.46
N LYS A 379 1.95 17.93 14.05
CA LYS A 379 2.49 19.29 13.80
C LYS A 379 3.76 19.59 14.60
N THR A 380 3.91 19.00 15.78
CA THR A 380 4.95 19.38 16.75
C THR A 380 5.96 18.27 17.02
N GLY A 381 5.61 17.01 16.73
CA GLY A 381 6.43 15.84 17.05
C GLY A 381 6.39 15.44 18.52
N LYS A 382 5.53 16.09 19.32
CA LYS A 382 5.38 15.76 20.74
C LYS A 382 4.74 14.38 20.88
N GLU A 383 5.42 13.48 21.57
CA GLU A 383 4.86 12.17 21.93
C GLU A 383 3.67 12.37 22.88
N VAL A 384 2.51 11.88 22.47
CA VAL A 384 1.26 11.94 23.24
C VAL A 384 1.17 10.73 24.17
N TYR A 385 1.41 9.54 23.61
CA TYR A 385 1.52 8.31 24.38
C TYR A 385 2.43 7.29 23.70
N ARG A 386 2.93 6.37 24.52
CA ARG A 386 3.56 5.12 24.11
C ARG A 386 3.07 4.00 25.02
N LYS A 387 2.34 3.05 24.45
CA LYS A 387 1.70 1.96 25.19
C LYS A 387 2.03 0.63 24.55
N ARG A 388 2.17 -0.42 25.37
CA ARG A 388 2.27 -1.80 24.87
C ARG A 388 0.99 -2.15 24.11
N MET A 389 1.10 -2.91 23.02
CA MET A 389 -0.08 -3.47 22.37
C MET A 389 -0.82 -4.43 23.33
N PRO A 390 -2.15 -4.56 23.22
CA PRO A 390 -2.92 -5.57 23.95
C PRO A 390 -2.32 -6.97 23.81
N GLY A 391 -2.41 -7.76 24.89
CA GLY A 391 -1.81 -9.09 24.95
C GLY A 391 -0.28 -9.14 24.89
N GLY A 392 0.41 -8.00 24.87
CA GLY A 392 1.87 -7.95 24.64
C GLY A 392 2.25 -8.38 23.22
N THR A 393 1.30 -8.28 22.29
CA THR A 393 1.40 -8.82 20.94
C THR A 393 2.22 -7.92 20.01
N LEU A 394 2.69 -8.50 18.91
CA LEU A 394 3.33 -7.76 17.82
C LEU A 394 2.38 -7.67 16.63
N VAL A 395 2.37 -6.52 15.97
CA VAL A 395 1.81 -6.36 14.63
C VAL A 395 2.92 -6.18 13.60
N ALA A 396 2.87 -6.96 12.52
CA ALA A 396 3.83 -6.89 11.40
C ALA A 396 3.22 -6.24 10.16
N GLY A 397 1.95 -6.57 9.85
CA GLY A 397 1.17 -5.92 8.79
C GLY A 397 0.84 -4.47 9.13
N CYS A 398 0.66 -3.63 8.10
CA CYS A 398 0.41 -2.22 8.30
C CYS A 398 -0.99 -1.98 8.91
N PRO A 399 -1.16 -0.93 9.74
CA PRO A 399 -2.48 -0.40 10.10
C PRO A 399 -3.29 0.03 8.88
N VAL A 400 -4.62 0.05 9.00
CA VAL A 400 -5.55 0.74 8.10
C VAL A 400 -6.50 1.63 8.90
N VAL A 401 -6.57 2.91 8.54
CA VAL A 401 -7.49 3.89 9.12
C VAL A 401 -8.85 3.80 8.44
N VAL A 402 -9.92 3.74 9.24
CA VAL A 402 -11.31 3.87 8.78
C VAL A 402 -12.05 4.76 9.78
N GLY A 403 -12.46 5.95 9.34
CA GLY A 403 -13.06 6.95 10.23
C GLY A 403 -12.12 7.30 11.40
N ASP A 404 -12.61 7.09 12.63
CA ASP A 404 -11.89 7.35 13.88
C ASP A 404 -11.17 6.13 14.45
N LYS A 405 -11.00 5.05 13.66
CA LYS A 405 -10.39 3.80 14.08
C LYS A 405 -9.24 3.37 13.20
N ILE A 406 -8.34 2.59 13.79
CA ILE A 406 -7.18 2.00 13.15
C ILE A 406 -7.25 0.48 13.34
N TYR A 407 -7.40 -0.25 12.24
CA TYR A 407 -7.50 -1.70 12.19
C TYR A 407 -6.16 -2.33 11.84
N MET A 408 -5.83 -3.43 12.50
CA MET A 408 -4.66 -4.26 12.22
C MET A 408 -4.86 -5.68 12.73
N PHE A 409 -3.96 -6.58 12.37
CA PHE A 409 -3.91 -7.93 12.90
C PHE A 409 -2.56 -8.17 13.57
N ASN A 410 -2.58 -8.77 14.75
CA ASN A 410 -1.36 -9.25 15.38
C ASN A 410 -0.91 -10.57 14.75
N GLU A 411 0.29 -11.03 15.10
CA GLU A 411 0.87 -12.25 14.53
C GLU A 411 -0.01 -13.51 14.67
N ALA A 412 -0.80 -13.59 15.74
CA ALA A 412 -1.75 -14.69 16.01
C ALA A 412 -3.07 -14.56 15.24
N GLY A 413 -3.24 -13.49 14.47
CA GLY A 413 -4.44 -13.22 13.67
C GLY A 413 -5.59 -12.62 14.47
N ASN A 414 -5.34 -12.08 15.67
CA ASN A 414 -6.36 -11.31 16.38
C ASN A 414 -6.48 -9.92 15.76
N MET A 415 -7.71 -9.50 15.50
CA MET A 415 -8.01 -8.14 15.05
C MET A 415 -7.81 -7.18 16.22
N ILE A 416 -6.95 -6.18 16.02
CA ILE A 416 -6.74 -5.08 16.97
C ILE A 416 -7.33 -3.82 16.39
N ILE A 417 -8.13 -3.13 17.19
CA ILE A 417 -8.79 -1.87 16.82
C ILE A 417 -8.32 -0.82 17.81
N VAL A 418 -7.65 0.22 17.31
CA VAL A 418 -7.21 1.37 18.12
C VAL A 418 -8.04 2.57 17.73
N LYS A 419 -8.62 3.24 18.72
CA LYS A 419 -9.32 4.52 18.50
C LYS A 419 -8.30 5.64 18.29
N THR A 420 -8.58 6.52 17.35
CA THR A 420 -7.77 7.72 17.11
C THR A 420 -8.02 8.76 18.20
N GLY A 421 -6.96 9.48 18.59
CA GLY A 421 -7.06 10.54 19.57
C GLY A 421 -5.87 10.58 20.53
N PRO A 422 -5.93 11.47 21.54
CA PRO A 422 -4.88 11.61 22.53
C PRO A 422 -4.90 10.52 23.62
N GLU A 423 -6.00 9.77 23.73
CA GLU A 423 -6.16 8.68 24.67
C GLU A 423 -5.95 7.34 23.98
N PHE A 424 -5.20 6.44 24.62
CA PHE A 424 -5.00 5.10 24.09
C PHE A 424 -6.16 4.19 24.51
N GLU A 425 -7.06 3.94 23.57
CA GLU A 425 -8.14 2.96 23.67
C GLU A 425 -7.93 1.89 22.59
N ALA A 426 -7.85 0.62 23.00
CA ALA A 426 -7.64 -0.50 22.09
C ALA A 426 -8.50 -1.70 22.47
N THR A 427 -9.08 -2.33 21.46
CA THR A 427 -9.84 -3.59 21.57
C THR A 427 -9.09 -4.68 20.81
N GLU A 428 -9.00 -5.88 21.41
CA GLU A 428 -8.46 -7.08 20.77
C GLU A 428 -9.56 -8.13 20.63
N LEU A 429 -9.73 -8.65 19.43
CA LEU A 429 -10.76 -9.64 19.08
C LEU A 429 -10.08 -10.89 18.54
N ALA A 430 -10.36 -12.04 19.15
CA ALA A 430 -9.77 -13.31 18.76
C ALA A 430 -10.40 -13.85 17.46
N THR A 431 -9.75 -13.58 16.32
CA THR A 431 -10.25 -13.92 14.97
C THR A 431 -9.41 -14.97 14.23
N GLY A 432 -8.16 -15.19 14.67
CA GLY A 432 -7.17 -15.99 13.95
C GLY A 432 -7.26 -17.50 14.23
N ALA A 433 -6.77 -18.28 13.26
CA ALA A 433 -6.55 -19.72 13.43
C ALA A 433 -5.26 -20.02 14.21
N LYS A 434 -5.30 -21.02 15.10
CA LYS A 434 -4.29 -21.25 16.17
C LYS A 434 -2.88 -21.66 15.72
N ASP A 435 -2.61 -21.89 14.44
CA ASP A 435 -1.30 -22.33 13.94
C ASP A 435 -0.84 -21.55 12.69
N GLU A 436 -1.50 -20.44 12.39
CA GLU A 436 -1.17 -19.60 11.24
C GLU A 436 -0.49 -18.30 11.67
N VAL A 437 0.37 -17.76 10.80
CA VAL A 437 1.09 -16.51 11.05
C VAL A 437 0.48 -15.39 10.21
N TYR A 438 0.16 -14.26 10.85
CA TYR A 438 -0.51 -13.12 10.21
C TYR A 438 0.41 -11.91 10.13
N TRP A 439 1.12 -11.78 9.00
CA TRP A 439 2.04 -10.67 8.74
C TRP A 439 1.62 -9.77 7.59
N SER A 440 0.54 -10.13 6.89
CA SER A 440 0.02 -9.33 5.80
C SER A 440 -0.78 -8.12 6.29
N THR A 441 -0.81 -7.07 5.48
CA THR A 441 -1.63 -5.87 5.74
C THR A 441 -3.09 -6.18 5.38
N PRO A 442 -4.09 -5.84 6.22
CA PRO A 442 -5.49 -6.07 5.88
C PRO A 442 -5.95 -5.11 4.78
N ALA A 443 -6.91 -5.54 3.97
CA ALA A 443 -7.62 -4.69 3.00
C ALA A 443 -9.07 -4.52 3.43
N ILE A 444 -9.62 -3.34 3.16
CA ILE A 444 -10.97 -2.97 3.59
C ILE A 444 -11.73 -2.46 2.38
N SER A 445 -12.92 -3.02 2.14
CA SER A 445 -13.85 -2.54 1.13
C SER A 445 -15.29 -2.91 1.51
N SER A 446 -16.22 -1.96 1.42
CA SER A 446 -17.61 -2.13 1.86
C SER A 446 -17.71 -2.57 3.32
N ASP A 447 -18.34 -3.72 3.57
CA ASP A 447 -18.50 -4.32 4.89
C ASP A 447 -17.41 -5.35 5.19
N SER A 448 -16.41 -5.49 4.32
CA SER A 448 -15.48 -6.62 4.35
C SER A 448 -14.08 -6.18 4.76
N ILE A 449 -13.49 -6.90 5.72
CA ILE A 449 -12.07 -6.82 6.09
C ILE A 449 -11.40 -8.13 5.65
N LEU A 450 -10.46 -8.03 4.72
CA LEU A 450 -9.68 -9.16 4.24
C LEU A 450 -8.29 -9.14 4.84
N VAL A 451 -7.81 -10.30 5.28
CA VAL A 451 -6.42 -10.47 5.73
C VAL A 451 -5.87 -11.80 5.24
N ARG A 452 -4.59 -11.79 4.88
CA ARG A 452 -3.84 -12.98 4.52
C ARG A 452 -3.03 -13.50 5.70
N SER A 453 -3.16 -14.79 5.98
CA SER A 453 -2.24 -15.54 6.84
C SER A 453 -1.17 -16.26 6.00
N SER A 454 -0.30 -17.03 6.66
CA SER A 454 0.64 -17.93 5.98
C SER A 454 -0.03 -18.95 5.05
N ASP A 455 -1.33 -19.20 5.24
CA ASP A 455 -2.04 -20.36 4.70
C ASP A 455 -3.29 -20.01 3.90
N ALA A 456 -3.99 -18.94 4.27
CA ALA A 456 -5.29 -18.63 3.69
C ALA A 456 -5.56 -17.12 3.60
N ILE A 457 -6.59 -16.78 2.84
CA ILE A 457 -7.26 -15.48 2.91
C ILE A 457 -8.52 -15.64 3.74
N TYR A 458 -8.73 -14.72 4.66
CA TYR A 458 -9.94 -14.59 5.48
C TYR A 458 -10.68 -13.33 5.08
N CYS A 459 -12.01 -13.41 5.08
CA CYS A 459 -12.89 -12.26 4.97
C CYS A 459 -13.78 -12.21 6.21
N PHE A 460 -13.76 -11.08 6.91
CA PHE A 460 -14.61 -10.78 8.06
C PHE A 460 -15.64 -9.72 7.67
N ARG A 461 -16.90 -9.88 8.11
CA ARG A 461 -18.03 -8.97 7.87
C ARG A 461 -18.81 -8.71 9.15
#